data_AF-A0A401FXC0-F1
#
_entry.id   AF-A0A401FXC0-F1
#
_cell.length_a   1.000
_cell.length_b   1.000
_cell.length_c   1.000
_cell.angle_alpha   90.00
_cell.angle_beta   90.00
_cell.angle_gamma   90.00
#
_symmetry.space_group_name_H-M   'P 1'
#
loop_
_entity.id
_entity.type
_entity.pdbx_description
1 polymer ?
#
loop_
_entity_poly.entity_id
_entity_poly.type
_entity_poly.pdbx_seq_one_letter_code
_entity_poly.pdbx_strand_id
1 'polypeptide(L)'
;MTTNEQQYLEIFLEPVRKCKNYKPKFGQGNQKQGFSLNEFKALYGADPFYSWIGLDADLMYAAHRAAGGMTSVYRQIGIGCERLFRKIIINTTGYTDPEYATWSYTAKTRSGRTKKLSLDGRLELSEIKIQEVHFQCKTMDEGVLRGLGRSRRTVERHCI
;
A
#
# COMPACT_ATOMS: atom_id res chain seq x y z
N MET A 1 14.35 20.66 -2.84
CA MET A 1 13.31 19.63 -3.04
C MET A 1 12.77 19.80 -4.45
N THR A 2 12.76 18.75 -5.25
CA THR A 2 12.22 18.79 -6.62
C THR A 2 10.68 18.82 -6.56
N THR A 3 10.01 19.37 -7.58
CA THR A 3 8.54 19.50 -7.62
C THR A 3 7.81 18.16 -7.40
N ASN A 4 8.45 17.04 -7.78
CA ASN A 4 7.90 15.70 -7.60
C ASN A 4 7.91 15.23 -6.13
N GLU A 5 8.94 15.58 -5.35
CA GLU A 5 9.05 15.18 -3.94
C GLU A 5 7.94 15.80 -3.09
N GLN A 6 7.62 17.07 -3.32
CA GLN A 6 6.53 17.75 -2.62
C GLN A 6 5.17 17.15 -2.99
N GLN A 7 4.95 16.80 -4.27
CA GLN A 7 3.73 16.13 -4.70
C GLN A 7 3.61 14.73 -4.08
N TYR A 8 4.69 13.97 -4.01
CA TYR A 8 4.72 12.65 -3.39
C TYR A 8 4.42 12.72 -1.90
N LEU A 9 5.05 13.66 -1.20
CA LEU A 9 4.79 13.91 0.21
C LEU A 9 3.32 14.29 0.43
N GLU A 10 2.76 15.15 -0.42
CA GLU A 10 1.37 15.58 -0.30
C GLU A 10 0.38 14.42 -0.52
N ILE A 11 0.64 13.56 -1.52
CA ILE A 11 -0.18 12.36 -1.79
C ILE A 11 -0.19 11.42 -0.59
N PHE A 12 0.95 11.25 0.09
CA PHE A 12 1.05 10.44 1.29
C PHE A 12 0.33 11.09 2.48
N LEU A 13 0.50 12.40 2.67
CA LEU A 13 -0.04 13.11 3.83
C LEU A 13 -1.55 13.38 3.73
N GLU A 14 -2.14 13.49 2.54
CA GLU A 14 -3.57 13.82 2.36
C GLU A 14 -4.50 12.83 3.10
N PRO A 15 -4.34 11.50 2.98
CA PRO A 15 -5.09 10.53 3.79
C PRO A 15 -4.81 10.67 5.30
N VAL A 16 -3.56 10.89 5.70
CA VAL A 16 -3.15 11.00 7.11
C VAL A 16 -3.79 12.24 7.76
N ARG A 17 -3.89 13.35 7.04
CA ARG A 17 -4.54 14.59 7.54
C ARG A 17 -6.03 14.41 7.79
N LYS A 18 -6.71 13.42 7.19
CA LYS A 18 -8.11 13.09 7.51
C LYS A 18 -8.27 12.61 8.94
N CYS A 19 -7.22 12.04 9.54
CA CYS A 19 -7.19 11.68 10.96
C CYS A 19 -7.25 12.91 11.88
N LYS A 20 -6.81 14.10 11.44
CA LYS A 20 -6.82 15.33 12.24
C LYS A 20 -8.23 15.76 12.67
N ASN A 21 -9.22 15.45 11.84
CA ASN A 21 -10.62 15.82 12.06
C ASN A 21 -11.51 14.62 12.43
N TYR A 22 -10.92 13.43 12.58
CA TYR A 22 -11.68 12.22 12.86
C TYR A 22 -12.17 12.22 14.32
N LYS A 23 -13.49 12.28 14.50
CA LYS A 23 -14.15 12.02 15.78
C LYS A 23 -14.72 10.60 15.76
N PRO A 24 -14.11 9.65 16.48
CA PRO A 24 -14.57 8.28 16.43
C PRO A 24 -15.91 8.08 17.16
N LYS A 25 -16.72 7.16 16.65
CA LYS A 25 -17.78 6.47 17.40
C LYS A 25 -17.34 5.03 17.55
N PHE A 26 -17.13 4.54 18.76
CA PHE A 26 -16.73 3.15 18.98
C PHE A 26 -17.72 2.41 19.88
N GLY A 27 -18.30 1.36 19.29
CA GLY A 27 -19.08 0.35 19.96
C GLY A 27 -18.21 -0.48 20.91
N GLN A 28 -18.69 -0.59 22.14
CA GLN A 28 -18.15 -1.43 23.20
C GLN A 28 -18.26 -2.90 22.80
N GLY A 29 -17.15 -3.64 22.86
CA GLY A 29 -17.11 -5.04 22.44
C GLY A 29 -16.00 -5.86 23.12
N ASN A 30 -16.00 -5.87 24.45
CA ASN A 30 -15.58 -6.99 25.30
C ASN A 30 -14.16 -7.57 25.24
N GLN A 31 -13.12 -6.81 25.64
CA GLN A 31 -11.95 -7.42 26.31
C GLN A 31 -11.47 -6.56 27.49
N LYS A 32 -11.22 -7.21 28.64
CA LYS A 32 -11.01 -6.56 29.96
C LYS A 32 -9.58 -6.06 30.22
N GLN A 33 -8.62 -6.30 29.33
CA GLN A 33 -7.25 -5.78 29.48
C GLN A 33 -6.67 -5.42 28.11
N GLY A 34 -6.24 -4.17 27.94
CA GLY A 34 -5.50 -3.68 26.77
C GLY A 34 -3.99 -3.62 27.05
N PHE A 35 -3.19 -3.26 26.03
CA PHE A 35 -1.73 -3.16 26.13
C PHE A 35 -1.26 -2.01 27.05
N SER A 36 -0.16 -2.23 27.79
CA SER A 36 0.58 -1.18 28.51
C SER A 36 1.40 -0.29 27.56
N LEU A 37 1.88 0.86 28.04
CA LEU A 37 2.69 1.79 27.24
C LEU A 37 3.99 1.14 26.75
N ASN A 38 4.64 0.37 27.61
CA ASN A 38 5.91 -0.28 27.29
C ASN A 38 5.72 -1.38 26.26
N GLU A 39 4.65 -2.17 26.36
CA GLU A 39 4.32 -3.19 25.35
C GLU A 39 3.94 -2.56 24.01
N PHE A 40 3.24 -1.44 24.02
CA PHE A 40 2.90 -0.69 22.80
C PHE A 40 4.14 -0.14 22.10
N LYS A 41 5.05 0.47 22.85
CA LYS A 41 6.34 0.97 22.33
C LYS A 41 7.21 -0.15 21.81
N ALA A 42 7.29 -1.27 22.53
CA ALA A 42 8.07 -2.43 22.07
C ALA A 42 7.50 -3.02 20.77
N LEU A 43 6.17 -3.10 20.64
CA LEU A 43 5.52 -3.67 19.47
C LEU A 43 5.73 -2.81 18.20
N TYR A 44 5.52 -1.50 18.30
CA TYR A 44 5.60 -0.61 17.14
C TYR A 44 6.99 0.01 16.91
N GLY A 45 7.80 0.14 17.95
CA GLY A 45 9.17 0.62 17.84
C GLY A 45 10.14 -0.43 17.27
N ALA A 46 9.76 -1.71 17.27
CA ALA A 46 10.58 -2.78 16.69
C ALA A 46 10.64 -2.74 15.15
N ASP A 47 9.67 -2.11 14.50
CA ASP A 47 9.66 -1.93 13.04
C ASP A 47 10.22 -0.54 12.70
N PRO A 48 11.33 -0.45 11.92
CA PRO A 48 11.95 0.82 11.58
C PRO A 48 11.02 1.79 10.84
N PHE A 49 10.07 1.30 10.04
CA PHE A 49 9.10 2.12 9.34
C PHE A 49 8.05 2.67 10.31
N TYR A 50 7.52 1.86 11.22
CA TYR A 50 6.54 2.33 12.22
C TYR A 50 7.14 3.29 13.24
N SER A 51 8.38 3.09 13.67
CA SER A 51 9.08 4.07 14.51
C SER A 51 9.33 5.38 13.76
N TRP A 52 9.76 5.31 12.49
CA TRP A 52 10.01 6.50 11.67
C TRP A 52 8.76 7.38 11.47
N ILE A 53 7.58 6.77 11.32
CA ILE A 53 6.32 7.52 11.19
C ILE A 53 5.71 7.94 12.55
N GLY A 54 6.41 7.71 13.66
CA GLY A 54 6.07 8.18 15.02
C GLY A 54 4.97 7.36 15.71
N LEU A 55 4.82 6.09 15.33
CA LEU A 55 3.73 5.24 15.79
C LEU A 55 3.92 4.68 17.21
N ASP A 56 5.17 4.67 17.68
CA ASP A 56 5.60 4.32 19.03
C ASP A 56 5.61 5.52 20.00
N ALA A 57 5.12 6.69 19.57
CA ALA A 57 5.08 7.88 20.41
C ALA A 57 4.10 7.75 21.58
N ASP A 58 4.42 8.39 22.70
CA ASP A 58 3.54 8.45 23.89
C ASP A 58 2.15 9.04 23.56
N LEU A 59 2.12 10.03 22.66
CA LEU A 59 0.88 10.62 22.15
C LEU A 59 0.03 9.62 21.37
N MET A 60 0.66 8.71 20.61
CA MET A 60 -0.02 7.65 19.88
C MET A 60 -0.60 6.60 20.81
N TYR A 61 0.13 6.22 21.87
CA TYR A 61 -0.40 5.35 22.92
C TYR A 61 -1.57 5.99 23.67
N ALA A 62 -1.46 7.27 24.04
CA ALA A 62 -2.53 8.01 24.70
C ALA A 62 -3.79 8.12 23.83
N ALA A 63 -3.62 8.42 22.54
CA ALA A 63 -4.71 8.43 21.56
C ALA A 63 -5.33 7.03 21.37
N HIS A 64 -4.51 5.98 21.33
CA HIS A 64 -4.96 4.59 21.28
C HIS A 64 -5.79 4.20 22.50
N ARG A 65 -5.29 4.50 23.70
CA ARG A 65 -5.98 4.22 24.98
C ARG A 65 -7.27 5.00 25.16
N ALA A 66 -7.33 6.23 24.68
CA ALA A 66 -8.49 7.11 24.83
C ALA A 66 -9.62 6.79 23.85
N ALA A 67 -9.31 6.21 22.68
CA ALA A 67 -10.25 6.17 21.56
C ALA A 67 -10.29 4.88 20.75
N GLY A 68 -9.47 3.85 20.98
CA GLY A 68 -9.46 2.62 20.15
C GLY A 68 -9.17 2.89 18.65
N GLY A 69 -8.64 4.07 18.32
CA GLY A 69 -8.61 4.64 16.97
C GLY A 69 -7.48 4.17 16.06
N MET A 70 -6.66 3.22 16.52
CA MET A 70 -5.48 2.78 15.77
C MET A 70 -5.84 2.22 14.39
N THR A 71 -6.90 1.42 14.28
CA THR A 71 -7.31 0.80 13.00
C THR A 71 -7.64 1.84 11.91
N SER A 72 -8.09 3.04 12.29
CA SER A 72 -8.36 4.11 11.32
C SER A 72 -7.06 4.75 10.82
N VAL A 73 -6.09 4.99 11.71
CA VAL A 73 -4.78 5.56 11.38
C VAL A 73 -3.98 4.61 10.49
N TYR A 74 -3.88 3.32 10.83
CA TYR A 74 -3.24 2.32 9.97
C TYR A 74 -3.85 2.26 8.58
N ARG A 75 -5.19 2.31 8.51
CA ARG A 75 -5.89 2.29 7.23
C ARG A 75 -5.55 3.52 6.40
N GLN A 76 -5.48 4.70 6.99
CA GLN A 76 -5.10 5.91 6.27
C GLN A 76 -3.64 5.91 5.83
N ILE A 77 -2.72 5.39 6.67
CA ILE A 77 -1.31 5.20 6.29
C ILE A 77 -1.21 4.24 5.10
N GLY A 78 -1.89 3.09 5.16
CA GLY A 78 -1.93 2.12 4.06
C GLY A 78 -2.50 2.72 2.77
N ILE A 79 -3.57 3.52 2.85
CA ILE A 79 -4.13 4.25 1.72
C ILE A 79 -3.10 5.27 1.17
N GLY A 80 -2.39 6.00 2.04
CA GLY A 80 -1.36 6.95 1.65
C GLY A 80 -0.19 6.28 0.93
N CYS A 81 0.32 5.18 1.47
CA CYS A 81 1.38 4.37 0.85
C CYS A 81 0.96 3.84 -0.51
N GLU A 82 -0.24 3.29 -0.63
CA GLU A 82 -0.78 2.78 -1.89
C GLU A 82 -0.85 3.88 -2.96
N ARG A 83 -1.43 5.03 -2.61
CA ARG A 83 -1.54 6.18 -3.54
C ARG A 83 -0.19 6.71 -3.98
N LEU A 84 0.76 6.83 -3.03
CA LEU A 84 2.11 7.28 -3.32
C LEU A 84 2.80 6.30 -4.27
N PHE A 85 2.78 5.02 -3.95
CA PHE A 85 3.42 4.00 -4.77
C PHE A 85 2.82 3.92 -6.17
N ARG A 86 1.49 4.02 -6.29
CA ARG A 86 0.80 4.12 -7.57
C ARG A 86 1.29 5.32 -8.39
N LYS A 87 1.44 6.49 -7.74
CA LYS A 87 1.93 7.69 -8.42
C LYS A 87 3.38 7.54 -8.89
N ILE A 88 4.23 6.90 -8.10
CA ILE A 88 5.61 6.57 -8.49
C ILE A 88 5.59 5.67 -9.74
N ILE A 89 4.76 4.61 -9.76
CA ILE A 89 4.63 3.75 -10.95
C ILE A 89 4.25 4.57 -12.17
N ILE A 90 3.18 5.37 -12.10
CA ILE A 90 2.69 6.17 -13.24
C ILE A 90 3.79 7.10 -13.78
N ASN A 91 4.51 7.78 -12.87
CA ASN A 91 5.57 8.70 -13.27
C ASN A 91 6.78 7.96 -13.86
N THR A 92 7.12 6.79 -13.32
CA THR A 92 8.25 5.97 -13.79
C THR A 92 7.93 5.26 -15.11
N THR A 93 6.70 4.83 -15.35
CA THR A 93 6.33 4.14 -16.60
C THR A 93 5.93 5.11 -17.72
N GLY A 94 5.58 6.35 -17.37
CA GLY A 94 5.01 7.31 -18.29
C GLY A 94 3.58 6.97 -18.70
N TYR A 95 2.82 6.28 -17.84
CA TYR A 95 1.43 5.93 -18.15
C TYR A 95 0.58 7.18 -18.40
N THR A 96 -0.21 7.11 -19.47
CA THR A 96 -1.21 8.13 -19.81
C THR A 96 -2.52 7.93 -19.05
N ASP A 97 -2.82 6.69 -18.66
CA ASP A 97 -4.00 6.32 -17.90
C ASP A 97 -3.60 5.69 -16.54
N PRO A 98 -4.08 6.24 -15.39
CA PRO A 98 -3.87 5.65 -14.07
C PRO A 98 -4.45 4.22 -13.89
N GLU A 99 -5.37 3.78 -14.74
CA GLU A 99 -5.95 2.43 -14.68
C GLU A 99 -4.87 1.33 -14.80
N TYR A 100 -3.81 1.59 -15.57
CA TYR A 100 -2.69 0.67 -15.77
C TYR A 100 -1.85 0.39 -14.53
N ALA A 101 -2.02 1.21 -13.48
CA ALA A 101 -1.38 1.04 -12.17
C ALA A 101 -2.40 0.76 -11.04
N THR A 102 -3.67 0.45 -11.36
CA THR A 102 -4.70 0.27 -10.33
C THR A 102 -4.57 -1.08 -9.62
N TRP A 103 -4.51 -1.03 -8.28
CA TRP A 103 -4.35 -2.17 -7.38
C TRP A 103 -5.64 -2.97 -7.14
N SER A 104 -6.40 -3.17 -8.21
CA SER A 104 -7.53 -4.09 -8.22
C SER A 104 -7.87 -4.51 -9.63
N TYR A 105 -8.15 -5.79 -9.83
CA TYR A 105 -8.60 -6.32 -11.10
C TYR A 105 -9.66 -7.41 -10.89
N THR A 106 -10.50 -7.60 -11.90
CA THR A 106 -11.49 -8.68 -11.89
C THR A 106 -10.87 -9.93 -12.50
N ALA A 107 -10.80 -11.00 -11.71
CA ALA A 107 -10.35 -12.31 -12.16
C ALA A 107 -11.51 -13.31 -12.17
N LYS A 108 -11.49 -14.23 -13.14
CA LYS A 108 -12.40 -15.38 -13.13
C LYS A 108 -11.83 -16.45 -12.21
N THR A 109 -12.62 -16.86 -11.23
CA THR A 109 -12.30 -18.00 -10.36
C THR A 109 -12.42 -19.33 -11.10
N ARG A 110 -11.86 -20.41 -10.54
CA ARG A 110 -11.95 -21.77 -11.10
C ARG A 110 -13.39 -22.28 -11.27
N SER A 111 -14.34 -21.67 -10.57
CA SER A 111 -15.78 -21.95 -10.66
C SER A 111 -16.54 -21.02 -11.63
N GLY A 112 -15.84 -20.19 -12.40
CA GLY A 112 -16.43 -19.29 -13.39
C GLY A 112 -16.98 -17.96 -12.86
N ARG A 113 -17.01 -17.76 -11.53
CA ARG A 113 -17.45 -16.48 -10.93
C ARG A 113 -16.37 -15.41 -11.05
N THR A 114 -16.79 -14.18 -11.31
CA THR A 114 -15.93 -13.01 -11.27
C THR A 114 -15.68 -12.59 -9.83
N LYS A 115 -14.40 -12.46 -9.44
CA LYS A 115 -13.99 -11.91 -8.15
C LYS A 115 -13.12 -10.68 -8.39
N LYS A 116 -13.40 -9.58 -7.70
CA LYS A 116 -12.48 -8.45 -7.62
C LYS A 116 -11.37 -8.82 -6.64
N LEU A 117 -10.15 -8.93 -7.14
CA LEU A 117 -8.95 -8.98 -6.33
C LEU A 117 -8.49 -7.55 -6.07
N SER A 118 -8.03 -7.28 -4.86
CA SER A 118 -7.58 -5.97 -4.40
C SER A 118 -6.35 -6.17 -3.55
N LEU A 119 -5.44 -5.18 -3.54
CA LEU A 119 -4.13 -5.20 -2.86
C LEU A 119 -3.00 -5.92 -3.63
N ASP A 120 -3.26 -6.33 -4.88
CA ASP A 120 -2.22 -6.81 -5.78
C ASP A 120 -1.78 -5.66 -6.68
N GLY A 121 -0.47 -5.38 -6.70
CA GLY A 121 0.11 -4.32 -7.51
C GLY A 121 0.07 -4.68 -8.98
N ARG A 122 -0.73 -3.97 -9.78
CA ARG A 122 -0.77 -4.19 -11.23
C ARG A 122 0.23 -3.28 -11.94
N LEU A 123 0.92 -3.86 -12.93
CA LEU A 123 1.78 -3.15 -13.88
C LEU A 123 1.45 -3.65 -15.30
N GLU A 124 0.78 -2.83 -16.11
CA GLU A 124 0.46 -3.18 -17.51
C GLU A 124 1.66 -2.93 -18.43
N LEU A 125 2.36 -4.00 -18.83
CA LEU A 125 3.63 -3.89 -19.57
C LEU A 125 3.45 -3.28 -20.96
N SER A 126 2.33 -3.55 -21.64
CA SER A 126 2.07 -3.05 -23.00
C SER A 126 1.92 -1.53 -23.06
N GLU A 127 1.66 -0.89 -21.93
CA GLU A 127 1.36 0.54 -21.84
C GLU A 127 2.53 1.39 -21.36
N ILE A 128 3.66 0.76 -20.99
CA ILE A 128 4.85 1.48 -20.54
C ILE A 128 5.40 2.29 -21.72
N LYS A 129 5.55 3.61 -21.53
CA LYS A 129 6.04 4.51 -22.58
C LYS A 129 7.55 4.72 -22.52
N ILE A 130 8.16 4.55 -21.34
CA ILE A 130 9.60 4.68 -21.15
C ILE A 130 10.30 3.36 -21.53
N GLN A 131 11.05 3.38 -22.64
CA GLN A 131 11.68 2.18 -23.21
C GLN A 131 12.65 1.49 -22.26
N GLU A 132 13.44 2.25 -21.50
CA GLU A 132 14.37 1.71 -20.51
C GLU A 132 13.63 0.91 -19.42
N VAL A 133 12.57 1.50 -18.87
CA VAL A 133 11.73 0.85 -17.83
C VAL A 133 11.05 -0.39 -18.39
N HIS A 134 10.53 -0.32 -19.62
CA HIS A 134 9.92 -1.47 -20.27
C HIS A 134 10.92 -2.63 -20.47
N PHE A 135 12.17 -2.31 -20.86
CA PHE A 135 13.23 -3.32 -20.97
C PHE A 135 13.55 -3.96 -19.61
N GLN A 136 13.75 -3.15 -18.57
CA GLN A 136 14.02 -3.63 -17.20
C GLN A 136 12.91 -4.54 -16.68
N CYS A 137 11.64 -4.15 -16.84
CA CYS A 137 10.50 -4.96 -16.42
C CYS A 137 10.43 -6.30 -17.18
N LYS A 138 10.69 -6.31 -18.49
CA LYS A 138 10.74 -7.56 -19.28
C LYS A 138 11.85 -8.49 -18.83
N THR A 139 13.05 -7.97 -18.58
CA THR A 139 14.17 -8.78 -18.09
C THR A 139 13.89 -9.36 -16.71
N MET A 140 13.27 -8.58 -15.83
CA MET A 140 12.87 -9.05 -14.50
C MET A 140 11.81 -10.15 -14.60
N ASP A 141 10.75 -9.97 -15.39
CA ASP A 141 9.71 -10.99 -15.62
C ASP A 141 10.32 -12.29 -16.15
N GLU A 142 11.17 -12.22 -17.18
CA GLU A 142 11.86 -13.40 -17.72
C GLU A 142 12.74 -14.10 -16.68
N GLY A 143 13.45 -13.33 -15.83
CA GLY A 143 14.26 -13.86 -14.75
C GLY A 143 13.43 -14.61 -13.69
N VAL A 144 12.30 -14.02 -13.27
CA VAL A 144 11.36 -14.66 -12.34
C VAL A 144 10.76 -15.92 -12.95
N LEU A 145 10.33 -15.88 -14.21
CA LEU A 145 9.79 -17.05 -14.92
C LEU A 145 10.79 -18.21 -15.00
N ARG A 146 12.06 -17.90 -15.32
CA ARG A 146 13.14 -18.89 -15.33
C ARG A 146 13.38 -19.48 -13.94
N GLY A 147 13.42 -18.63 -12.90
CA GLY A 147 13.57 -19.07 -11.51
C GLY A 147 12.44 -19.97 -11.03
N LEU A 148 11.23 -19.77 -11.56
CA LEU A 148 10.04 -20.58 -11.26
C LEU A 148 9.86 -21.79 -12.20
N GLY A 149 10.77 -22.01 -13.17
CA GLY A 149 10.66 -23.09 -14.15
C GLY A 149 9.45 -22.97 -15.09
N ARG A 150 8.91 -21.76 -15.32
CA ARG A 150 7.72 -21.52 -16.15
C ARG A 150 8.07 -20.87 -17.49
N SER A 151 7.27 -21.15 -18.53
CA SER A 151 7.40 -20.49 -19.84
C SER A 151 6.42 -19.32 -19.99
N ARG A 152 6.77 -18.33 -20.83
CA ARG A 152 6.00 -17.09 -21.10
C ARG A 152 4.50 -17.30 -21.38
N ARG A 153 4.11 -18.44 -21.96
CA ARG A 153 2.71 -18.75 -22.29
C ARG A 153 1.76 -18.86 -21.08
N THR A 154 2.29 -18.90 -19.85
CA THR A 154 1.49 -19.12 -18.64
C THR A 154 1.18 -17.83 -17.85
N VAL A 155 1.85 -16.70 -18.12
CA VAL A 155 1.91 -15.57 -17.17
C VAL A 155 1.29 -14.26 -17.65
N GLU A 156 0.72 -14.21 -18.87
CA GLU A 156 -0.13 -13.09 -19.34
C GLU A 156 -1.39 -12.81 -18.47
N ARG A 157 -1.55 -13.50 -17.33
CA ARG A 157 -2.69 -13.34 -16.41
C ARG A 157 -2.33 -13.17 -14.93
N HIS A 158 -1.05 -13.12 -14.56
CA HIS A 158 -0.69 -13.07 -13.15
C HIS A 158 0.25 -11.89 -12.87
N CYS A 159 -0.30 -10.94 -12.11
CA CYS A 159 0.41 -9.82 -11.51
C CYS A 159 1.56 -10.30 -10.61
N ILE A 160 2.49 -9.38 -10.34
CA ILE A 160 3.40 -9.43 -9.18
C ILE A 160 2.57 -9.40 -7.90
#